data_AF-A0A930L562-F1
#
_entry.id   AF-A0A930L562-F1
#
_cell.length_a   1.000
_cell.length_b   1.000
_cell.length_c   1.000
_cell.angle_alpha   90.00
_cell.angle_beta   90.00
_cell.angle_gamma   90.00
#
_symmetry.space_group_name_H-M   'P 1'
#
loop_
_entity.id
_entity.type
_entity.pdbx_description
1 polymer ?
#
loop_
_entity_poly.entity_id
_entity_poly.type
_entity_poly.pdbx_seq_one_letter_code
_entity_poly.pdbx_strand_id
1 'polypeptide(L)'
;MTFGIDCFLGIDDHWKNPCVQLWHPTAGTLAHVPVPQFSLEAMSAADEEAQEYRRRFGFEYGNYDIERLCRPFESADSRAHDAYIELVDARYELMRSWACMYEPLPAGEYGTSALEDGLEEQLTEEANRHIAGNSELQGALSEHQFKRVLWVDGVDLSGEPEYSPDGVFSHPARIQVTNTVYGSR
;
A
#
# COMPACT_ATOMS: atom_id res chain seq x y z
N MET A 1 9.69 -4.91 -25.87
CA MET A 1 8.87 -6.09 -25.52
C MET A 1 8.36 -5.86 -24.10
N THR A 2 7.08 -6.10 -23.84
CA THR A 2 6.49 -5.97 -22.51
C THR A 2 6.45 -7.32 -21.82
N PHE A 3 6.66 -7.34 -20.51
CA PHE A 3 6.58 -8.54 -19.68
C PHE A 3 6.12 -8.16 -18.28
N GLY A 4 5.48 -9.13 -17.60
CA GLY A 4 5.08 -8.99 -16.20
C GLY A 4 6.20 -9.44 -15.27
N ILE A 5 6.42 -8.70 -14.18
CA ILE A 5 7.28 -9.09 -13.08
C ILE A 5 6.44 -9.22 -11.82
N ASP A 6 6.57 -10.36 -11.14
CA ASP A 6 5.90 -10.59 -9.86
C ASP A 6 6.59 -9.78 -8.76
N CYS A 7 5.78 -9.12 -7.95
CA CYS A 7 6.19 -8.20 -6.91
C CYS A 7 5.14 -8.25 -5.80
N PHE A 8 5.23 -7.33 -4.84
CA PHE A 8 4.30 -7.28 -3.72
C PHE A 8 3.90 -5.84 -3.45
N LEU A 9 2.60 -5.66 -3.18
CA LEU A 9 2.04 -4.40 -2.70
C LEU A 9 1.83 -4.49 -1.19
N GLY A 10 2.55 -3.67 -0.44
CA GLY A 10 2.42 -3.55 1.01
C GLY A 10 1.60 -2.35 1.41
N ILE A 11 0.82 -2.52 2.48
CA ILE A 11 0.11 -1.42 3.14
C ILE A 11 0.82 -1.21 4.47
N ASP A 12 1.65 -0.17 4.52
CA ASP A 12 2.29 0.28 5.75
C ASP A 12 1.30 1.18 6.48
N ASP A 13 0.65 0.62 7.49
CA ASP A 13 -0.35 1.31 8.28
C ASP A 13 0.28 2.14 9.42
N HIS A 14 1.59 2.44 9.37
CA HIS A 14 2.26 3.19 10.45
C HIS A 14 1.47 4.45 10.86
N TRP A 15 1.08 4.48 12.12
CA TRP A 15 0.10 5.43 12.68
C TRP A 15 0.33 6.92 12.39
N LYS A 16 1.59 7.36 12.22
CA LYS A 16 1.94 8.74 11.81
C LYS A 16 2.03 8.93 10.31
N ASN A 17 2.63 7.96 9.63
CA ASN A 17 3.13 8.10 8.27
C ASN A 17 2.70 6.89 7.45
N PRO A 18 1.38 6.66 7.31
CA PRO A 18 0.91 5.51 6.56
C PRO A 18 1.29 5.67 5.09
N CYS A 19 1.65 4.57 4.44
CA CYS A 19 2.01 4.55 3.03
C CYS A 19 1.62 3.25 2.35
N VAL A 20 1.52 3.28 1.04
CA VAL A 20 1.48 2.08 0.20
C VAL A 20 2.86 1.90 -0.40
N GLN A 21 3.40 0.70 -0.29
CA GLN A 21 4.70 0.36 -0.84
C GLN A 21 4.59 -0.70 -1.93
N LEU A 22 5.49 -0.64 -2.89
CA LEU A 22 5.66 -1.68 -3.91
C LEU A 22 7.09 -2.19 -3.81
N TRP A 23 7.29 -3.49 -3.66
CA TRP A 23 8.62 -4.07 -3.52
C TRP A 23 8.78 -5.36 -4.31
N HIS A 24 10.03 -5.69 -4.65
CA HIS A 24 10.41 -6.89 -5.36
C HIS A 24 11.32 -7.76 -4.47
N PRO A 25 11.17 -9.10 -4.45
CA PRO A 25 11.91 -9.97 -3.53
C PRO A 25 13.44 -9.83 -3.55
N THR A 26 14.02 -9.63 -4.73
CA THR A 26 15.48 -9.50 -4.88
C THR A 26 15.95 -8.06 -5.02
N ALA A 27 15.06 -7.15 -5.40
CA ALA A 27 15.44 -5.76 -5.61
C ALA A 27 15.14 -4.91 -4.37
N GLY A 28 14.28 -5.37 -3.47
CA GLY A 28 13.79 -4.56 -2.36
C GLY A 28 12.73 -3.57 -2.81
N THR A 29 12.56 -2.49 -2.06
CA THR A 29 11.44 -1.56 -2.28
C THR A 29 11.64 -0.71 -3.51
N LEU A 30 10.65 -0.76 -4.40
CA LEU A 30 10.61 -0.04 -5.66
C LEU A 30 9.93 1.33 -5.47
N ALA A 31 8.83 1.41 -4.72
CA ALA A 31 8.10 2.66 -4.50
C ALA A 31 7.55 2.76 -3.07
N HIS A 32 7.43 4.00 -2.59
CA HIS A 32 6.67 4.37 -1.39
C HIS A 32 5.76 5.54 -1.74
N VAL A 33 4.45 5.37 -1.55
CA VAL A 33 3.43 6.40 -1.79
C VAL A 33 2.78 6.76 -0.45
N PRO A 34 3.07 7.95 0.12
CA PRO A 34 2.48 8.39 1.37
C PRO A 34 0.96 8.59 1.25
N VAL A 35 0.20 8.17 2.27
CA VAL A 35 -1.26 8.37 2.34
C VAL A 35 -1.69 9.07 3.64
N PRO A 36 -1.20 10.31 3.88
CA PRO A 36 -1.31 10.99 5.17
C PRO A 36 -2.74 11.17 5.69
N GLN A 37 -3.75 11.12 4.82
CA GLN A 37 -5.16 11.17 5.19
C GLN A 37 -5.60 10.02 6.10
N PHE A 38 -4.87 8.89 6.10
CA PHE A 38 -5.12 7.76 6.99
C PHE A 38 -4.28 7.80 8.28
N SER A 39 -3.46 8.85 8.50
CA SER A 39 -2.75 8.98 9.78
C SER A 39 -3.77 9.14 10.92
N LEU A 40 -3.44 8.66 12.13
CA LEU A 40 -4.36 8.79 13.27
C LEU A 40 -4.70 10.25 13.57
N GLU A 41 -3.74 11.15 13.37
CA GLU A 41 -3.94 12.59 13.50
C GLU A 41 -4.98 13.10 12.48
N ALA A 42 -4.80 12.80 11.20
CA ALA A 42 -5.76 13.23 10.17
C ALA A 42 -7.15 12.61 10.39
N MET A 43 -7.20 11.32 10.75
CA MET A 43 -8.46 10.62 11.02
C MET A 43 -9.20 11.18 12.24
N SER A 44 -8.48 11.70 13.24
CA SER A 44 -9.07 12.35 14.42
C SER A 44 -9.63 13.75 14.12
N ALA A 45 -9.12 14.43 13.09
CA ALA A 45 -9.51 15.78 12.72
C ALA A 45 -10.59 15.85 11.62
N ALA A 46 -10.89 14.73 10.97
CA ALA A 46 -11.77 14.67 9.80
C ALA A 46 -13.23 15.05 10.10
N ASP A 47 -13.85 15.77 9.17
CA ASP A 47 -15.23 16.26 9.25
C ASP A 47 -16.30 15.16 9.05
N GLU A 48 -17.57 15.54 9.11
CA GLU A 48 -18.72 14.63 9.00
C GLU A 48 -18.78 13.89 7.65
N GLU A 49 -18.35 14.52 6.55
CA GLU A 49 -18.36 13.90 5.22
C GLU A 49 -17.29 12.81 5.13
N ALA A 50 -16.08 13.09 5.61
CA ALA A 50 -15.01 12.11 5.69
C ALA A 50 -15.33 10.98 6.70
N GLN A 51 -16.08 11.26 7.77
CA GLN A 51 -16.59 10.22 8.68
C GLN A 51 -17.64 9.33 8.00
N GLU A 52 -18.55 9.90 7.23
CA GLU A 52 -19.55 9.13 6.48
C GLU A 52 -18.88 8.22 5.44
N TYR A 53 -17.88 8.74 4.71
CA TYR A 53 -17.10 7.93 3.77
C TYR A 53 -16.44 6.74 4.47
N ARG A 54 -15.71 6.98 5.56
CA ARG A 54 -15.04 5.91 6.34
C ARG A 54 -16.02 4.87 6.88
N ARG A 55 -17.18 5.29 7.39
CA ARG A 55 -18.24 4.38 7.87
C ARG A 55 -18.77 3.48 6.76
N ARG A 56 -18.88 3.95 5.52
CA ARG A 56 -19.27 3.11 4.37
C ARG A 56 -18.28 1.98 4.10
N PHE A 57 -17.01 2.16 4.47
CA PHE A 57 -15.96 1.15 4.38
C PHE A 57 -15.76 0.38 5.70
N GLY A 58 -16.73 0.42 6.62
CA GLY A 58 -16.69 -0.36 7.87
C GLY A 58 -15.84 0.24 8.98
N PHE A 59 -15.31 1.46 8.81
CA PHE A 59 -14.55 2.15 9.85
C PHE A 59 -15.50 2.99 10.73
N GLU A 60 -15.83 2.48 11.91
CA GLU A 60 -16.86 3.04 12.79
C GLU A 60 -16.32 3.97 13.90
N TYR A 61 -15.00 4.10 14.03
CA TYR A 61 -14.40 4.92 15.09
C TYR A 61 -14.64 6.41 14.86
N GLY A 62 -15.25 7.07 15.85
CA GLY A 62 -15.41 8.52 15.86
C GLY A 62 -14.12 9.24 16.23
N ASN A 63 -14.04 10.52 15.90
CA ASN A 63 -12.89 11.38 16.22
C ASN A 63 -12.48 11.29 17.71
N TYR A 64 -13.48 11.32 18.61
CA TYR A 64 -13.25 11.20 20.06
C TYR A 64 -12.65 9.85 20.46
N ASP A 65 -13.08 8.75 19.83
CA ASP A 65 -12.55 7.42 20.13
C ASP A 65 -11.09 7.32 19.73
N ILE A 66 -10.75 7.81 18.53
CA ILE A 66 -9.37 7.87 18.03
C ILE A 66 -8.51 8.70 18.97
N GLU A 67 -8.93 9.93 19.30
CA GLU A 67 -8.18 10.80 20.23
C GLU A 67 -7.97 10.14 21.59
N ARG A 68 -9.02 9.48 22.13
CA ARG A 68 -8.96 8.81 23.43
C ARG A 68 -7.99 7.63 23.41
N LEU A 69 -8.05 6.79 22.37
CA LEU A 69 -7.22 5.58 22.23
C LEU A 69 -5.77 5.89 21.86
N CYS A 70 -5.49 7.06 21.26
CA CYS A 70 -4.14 7.49 20.89
C CYS A 70 -3.40 8.27 21.97
N ARG A 71 -4.06 8.62 23.09
CA ARG A 71 -3.39 9.32 24.19
C ARG A 71 -2.32 8.42 24.82
N PRO A 72 -1.18 8.98 25.26
CA PRO A 72 -0.17 8.21 25.97
C PRO A 72 -0.80 7.51 27.17
N PHE A 73 -0.78 6.18 27.16
CA PHE A 73 -1.36 5.38 28.22
C PHE A 73 -0.55 5.56 29.51
N GLU A 74 -1.23 6.00 30.58
CA GLU A 74 -0.78 5.70 31.94
C GLU A 74 -1.20 4.25 32.23
N SER A 75 -0.27 3.34 31.99
CA SER A 75 -0.33 1.88 32.14
C SER A 75 -1.34 1.34 33.17
N ALA A 76 -2.43 0.69 32.73
CA ALA A 76 -3.11 -0.43 33.41
C ALA A 76 -4.39 -0.94 32.69
N ASP A 77 -5.01 -0.18 31.77
CA ASP A 77 -6.29 -0.58 31.20
C ASP A 77 -6.12 -1.47 29.96
N SER A 78 -6.16 -2.79 30.15
CA SER A 78 -6.07 -3.78 29.06
C SER A 78 -7.17 -3.60 28.02
N ARG A 79 -8.35 -3.13 28.41
CA ARG A 79 -9.47 -2.94 27.48
C ARG A 79 -9.22 -1.82 26.49
N ALA A 80 -8.52 -0.77 26.93
CA ALA A 80 -8.17 0.33 26.06
C ALA A 80 -7.03 -0.04 25.10
N HIS A 81 -6.16 -0.97 25.49
CA HIS A 81 -5.16 -1.56 24.60
C HIS A 81 -5.81 -2.47 23.54
N ASP A 82 -6.75 -3.34 23.94
CA ASP A 82 -7.51 -4.18 23.01
C ASP A 82 -8.26 -3.31 21.98
N ALA A 83 -8.95 -2.26 22.43
CA ALA A 83 -9.63 -1.30 21.55
C ALA A 83 -8.66 -0.51 20.64
N TYR A 84 -7.42 -0.26 21.09
CA TYR A 84 -6.39 0.34 20.24
C TYR A 84 -5.94 -0.62 19.13
N ILE A 85 -5.78 -1.91 19.43
CA ILE A 85 -5.47 -2.92 18.41
C ILE A 85 -6.62 -3.01 17.40
N GLU A 86 -7.86 -3.09 17.86
CA GLU A 86 -9.04 -3.11 16.99
C GLU A 86 -9.13 -1.86 16.09
N LEU A 87 -8.73 -0.68 16.59
CA LEU A 87 -8.64 0.55 15.80
C LEU A 87 -7.59 0.45 14.69
N VAL A 88 -6.41 -0.10 15.00
CA VAL A 88 -5.30 -0.27 14.06
C VAL A 88 -5.68 -1.28 12.97
N ASP A 89 -6.26 -2.42 13.34
CA ASP A 89 -6.75 -3.44 12.41
C ASP A 89 -7.84 -2.88 11.48
N ALA A 90 -8.81 -2.14 12.04
CA ALA A 90 -9.86 -1.49 11.24
C ALA A 90 -9.29 -0.43 10.28
N ARG A 91 -8.25 0.31 10.69
CA ARG A 91 -7.57 1.27 9.81
C ARG A 91 -6.84 0.55 8.67
N TYR A 92 -6.13 -0.52 8.97
CA TYR A 92 -5.46 -1.33 7.95
C TYR A 92 -6.46 -1.82 6.90
N GLU A 93 -7.59 -2.38 7.36
CA GLU A 93 -8.66 -2.86 6.48
C GLU A 93 -9.26 -1.73 5.63
N LEU A 94 -9.51 -0.57 6.21
CA LEU A 94 -9.95 0.63 5.48
C LEU A 94 -8.92 1.04 4.40
N MET A 95 -7.63 1.09 4.75
CA MET A 95 -6.56 1.42 3.81
C MET A 95 -6.46 0.39 2.69
N ARG A 96 -6.66 -0.89 3.00
CA ARG A 96 -6.71 -1.97 2.01
C ARG A 96 -7.88 -1.82 1.05
N SER A 97 -9.08 -1.56 1.56
CA SER A 97 -10.25 -1.32 0.73
C SER A 97 -10.15 -0.03 -0.11
N TRP A 98 -9.49 1.01 0.41
CA TRP A 98 -9.21 2.22 -0.37
C TRP A 98 -8.20 1.91 -1.48
N ALA A 99 -7.07 1.27 -1.14
CA ALA A 99 -6.00 0.98 -2.10
C ALA A 99 -6.43 -0.02 -3.17
N CYS A 100 -7.30 -0.98 -2.83
CA CYS A 100 -7.78 -2.06 -3.70
C CYS A 100 -9.28 -1.92 -3.93
N MET A 101 -9.68 -1.32 -5.06
CA MET A 101 -11.05 -0.86 -5.32
C MET A 101 -12.07 -1.97 -5.65
N TYR A 102 -11.65 -3.22 -5.91
CA TYR A 102 -12.54 -4.32 -6.30
C TYR A 102 -12.33 -5.60 -5.48
N GLU A 103 -13.40 -6.39 -5.33
CA GLU A 103 -13.36 -7.73 -4.71
C GLU A 103 -12.39 -8.66 -5.46
N PRO A 104 -11.68 -9.56 -4.74
CA PRO A 104 -10.76 -10.51 -5.34
C PRO A 104 -11.50 -11.46 -6.31
N LEU A 105 -10.98 -11.59 -7.54
CA LEU A 105 -11.44 -12.62 -8.47
C LEU A 105 -11.04 -14.03 -8.00
N PRO A 106 -11.69 -15.08 -8.53
CA PRO A 106 -11.35 -16.46 -8.21
C PRO A 106 -9.87 -16.79 -8.47
N ALA A 107 -9.28 -17.59 -7.57
CA ALA A 107 -7.88 -17.99 -7.61
C ALA A 107 -7.48 -18.56 -8.99
N GLY A 108 -6.40 -18.04 -9.57
CA GLY A 108 -5.81 -18.51 -10.83
C GLY A 108 -6.20 -17.70 -12.08
N GLU A 109 -7.18 -16.80 -11.99
CA GLU A 109 -7.39 -15.75 -12.99
C GLU A 109 -6.57 -14.51 -12.57
N TYR A 110 -5.40 -14.31 -13.18
CA TYR A 110 -4.57 -13.13 -12.92
C TYR A 110 -5.32 -11.87 -13.39
N GLY A 111 -5.86 -11.11 -12.44
CA GLY A 111 -6.84 -10.04 -12.67
C GLY A 111 -7.47 -9.53 -11.35
N THR A 112 -6.72 -9.38 -10.26
CA THR A 112 -6.05 -8.12 -9.86
C THR A 112 -7.03 -7.03 -9.44
N SER A 113 -7.24 -6.86 -8.12
CA SER A 113 -7.97 -5.71 -7.59
C SER A 113 -7.34 -4.45 -8.18
N ALA A 114 -8.12 -3.66 -8.93
CA ALA A 114 -7.63 -2.41 -9.47
C ALA A 114 -7.23 -1.51 -8.30
N LEU A 115 -6.15 -0.76 -8.54
CA LEU A 115 -5.71 0.22 -7.56
C LEU A 115 -6.62 1.44 -7.60
N GLU A 116 -6.60 2.19 -6.50
CA GLU A 116 -7.23 3.50 -6.47
C GLU A 116 -6.72 4.42 -7.59
N ASP A 117 -7.64 5.20 -8.15
CA ASP A 117 -7.37 6.13 -9.24
C ASP A 117 -6.34 7.18 -8.80
N GLY A 118 -5.11 7.05 -9.29
CA GLY A 118 -3.99 7.94 -8.95
C GLY A 118 -2.95 7.28 -8.02
N LEU A 119 -3.30 6.20 -7.30
CA LEU A 119 -2.32 5.39 -6.58
C LEU A 119 -1.42 4.62 -7.56
N GLU A 120 -2.00 4.01 -8.60
CA GLU A 120 -1.25 3.30 -9.65
C GLU A 120 -0.22 4.21 -10.35
N GLU A 121 -0.65 5.43 -10.69
CA GLU A 121 0.20 6.43 -11.34
C GLU A 121 1.37 6.81 -10.44
N GLN A 122 1.11 7.13 -9.16
CA GLN A 122 2.15 7.47 -8.20
C GLN A 122 3.14 6.32 -7.97
N LEU A 123 2.65 5.08 -7.82
CA LEU A 123 3.52 3.90 -7.68
C LEU A 123 4.40 3.72 -8.92
N THR A 124 3.84 3.93 -10.10
CA THR A 124 4.56 3.83 -11.37
C THR A 124 5.64 4.91 -11.51
N GLU A 125 5.31 6.16 -11.16
CA GLU A 125 6.25 7.27 -11.20
C GLU A 125 7.39 7.10 -10.19
N GLU A 126 7.06 6.76 -8.95
CA GLU A 126 8.03 6.57 -7.87
C GLU A 126 8.96 5.40 -8.19
N ALA A 127 8.41 4.27 -8.63
CA ALA A 127 9.22 3.10 -9.01
C ALA A 127 10.21 3.45 -10.12
N ASN A 128 9.78 4.16 -11.16
CA ASN A 128 10.68 4.60 -12.21
C ASN A 128 11.76 5.56 -11.71
N ARG A 129 11.42 6.46 -10.78
CA ARG A 129 12.38 7.41 -10.19
C ARG A 129 13.43 6.70 -9.35
N HIS A 130 13.02 5.77 -8.49
CA HIS A 130 13.94 4.97 -7.67
C HIS A 130 14.84 4.08 -8.52
N ILE A 131 14.29 3.40 -9.52
CA ILE A 131 15.09 2.61 -10.47
C ILE A 131 16.11 3.53 -11.18
N ALA A 132 15.70 4.70 -11.67
CA ALA A 132 16.62 5.62 -12.34
C ALA A 132 17.75 6.11 -11.42
N GLY A 133 17.47 6.31 -10.13
CA GLY A 133 18.41 6.85 -9.14
C GLY A 133 19.31 5.84 -8.43
N ASN A 134 19.06 4.53 -8.56
CA ASN A 134 19.76 3.50 -7.79
C ASN A 134 20.43 2.47 -8.71
N SER A 135 21.76 2.52 -8.80
CA SER A 135 22.56 1.63 -9.66
C SER A 135 22.51 0.16 -9.25
N GLU A 136 22.33 -0.15 -7.97
CA GLU A 136 22.21 -1.53 -7.48
C GLU A 136 20.86 -2.12 -7.90
N LEU A 137 19.78 -1.36 -7.73
CA LEU A 137 18.46 -1.69 -8.27
C LEU A 137 18.52 -1.86 -9.79
N GLN A 138 19.15 -0.94 -10.51
CA GLN A 138 19.33 -1.09 -11.96
C GLN A 138 20.11 -2.34 -12.33
N GLY A 139 21.14 -2.69 -11.56
CA GLY A 139 21.92 -3.91 -11.74
C GLY A 139 21.05 -5.14 -11.62
N ALA A 140 20.41 -5.32 -10.46
CA ALA A 140 19.51 -6.43 -10.17
C ALA A 140 18.40 -6.55 -11.22
N LEU A 141 17.79 -5.42 -11.61
CA LEU A 141 16.71 -5.39 -12.58
C LEU A 141 17.19 -5.56 -14.04
N SER A 142 18.42 -5.15 -14.36
CA SER A 142 19.01 -5.34 -15.69
C SER A 142 19.32 -6.79 -16.02
N GLU A 143 19.64 -7.62 -15.03
CA GLU A 143 19.75 -9.08 -15.19
C GLU A 143 18.41 -9.69 -15.64
N HIS A 144 17.30 -9.06 -15.23
CA HIS A 144 15.94 -9.40 -15.65
C HIS A 144 15.46 -8.64 -16.91
N GLN A 145 16.36 -7.94 -17.62
CA GLN A 145 16.07 -7.08 -18.78
C GLN A 145 15.08 -5.93 -18.50
N PHE A 146 14.84 -5.61 -17.24
CA PHE A 146 13.89 -4.60 -16.82
C PHE A 146 14.53 -3.22 -16.82
N LYS A 147 13.92 -2.27 -17.55
CA LYS A 147 14.41 -0.90 -17.67
C LYS A 147 13.44 0.17 -17.18
N ARG A 148 12.13 -0.11 -17.22
CA ARG A 148 11.09 0.88 -16.88
C ARG A 148 9.77 0.20 -16.53
N VAL A 149 9.11 0.63 -15.45
CA VAL A 149 7.72 0.27 -15.12
C VAL A 149 6.79 1.02 -16.05
N LEU A 150 5.82 0.31 -16.63
CA LEU A 150 4.76 0.90 -17.42
C LEU A 150 3.50 1.15 -16.58
N TRP A 151 3.09 0.16 -15.79
CA TRP A 151 1.99 0.27 -14.82
C TRP A 151 2.05 -0.90 -13.81
N VAL A 152 1.27 -0.80 -12.73
CA VAL A 152 1.04 -1.90 -11.78
C VAL A 152 -0.22 -2.63 -12.23
N ASP A 153 -0.10 -3.91 -12.57
CA ASP A 153 -1.15 -4.77 -13.13
C ASP A 153 -2.21 -5.19 -12.10
N GLY A 154 -2.19 -4.58 -10.92
CA GLY A 154 -3.07 -4.77 -9.75
C GLY A 154 -2.62 -5.87 -8.76
N VAL A 155 -3.46 -6.17 -7.77
CA VAL A 155 -3.11 -6.93 -6.55
C VAL A 155 -3.93 -8.22 -6.43
N ASP A 156 -3.27 -9.33 -6.11
CA ASP A 156 -3.90 -10.61 -5.78
C ASP A 156 -4.03 -10.76 -4.25
N LEU A 157 -5.21 -10.38 -3.73
CA LEU A 157 -5.53 -10.54 -2.32
C LEU A 157 -5.82 -12.00 -1.93
N SER A 158 -5.96 -12.92 -2.89
CA SER A 158 -6.17 -14.35 -2.64
C SER A 158 -4.87 -15.14 -2.54
N GLY A 159 -3.77 -14.57 -3.04
CA GLY A 159 -2.43 -15.15 -2.98
C GLY A 159 -1.85 -15.15 -1.56
N GLU A 160 -0.80 -15.94 -1.36
CA GLU A 160 -0.10 -16.00 -0.07
C GLU A 160 0.59 -14.65 0.21
N PRO A 161 0.25 -13.97 1.31
CA PRO A 161 0.87 -12.69 1.66
C PRO A 161 2.28 -12.91 2.21
N GLU A 162 3.13 -11.90 2.04
CA GLU A 162 4.50 -11.87 2.54
C GLU A 162 4.79 -10.57 3.30
N TYR A 163 5.76 -10.64 4.22
CA TYR A 163 6.31 -9.43 4.83
C TYR A 163 7.47 -8.93 3.97
N SER A 164 7.46 -7.64 3.67
CA SER A 164 8.61 -6.97 3.09
C SER A 164 9.82 -7.01 4.05
N PRO A 165 11.04 -6.73 3.57
CA PRO A 165 12.24 -6.72 4.41
C PRO A 165 12.17 -5.74 5.60
N ASP A 166 11.35 -4.70 5.51
CA ASP A 166 11.07 -3.71 6.56
C ASP A 166 9.84 -4.04 7.42
N GLY A 167 9.21 -5.22 7.22
CA GLY A 167 8.20 -5.77 8.11
C GLY A 167 6.76 -5.38 7.79
N VAL A 168 6.50 -4.87 6.58
CA VAL A 168 5.15 -4.47 6.15
C VAL A 168 4.44 -5.64 5.48
N PHE A 169 3.22 -5.91 5.93
CA PHE A 169 2.39 -6.97 5.38
C PHE A 169 1.94 -6.64 3.95
N SER A 170 2.21 -7.55 3.01
CA SER A 170 2.10 -7.29 1.59
C SER A 170 1.42 -8.44 0.84
N HIS A 171 0.65 -8.08 -0.17
CA HIS A 171 -0.04 -9.03 -1.04
C HIS A 171 0.69 -9.15 -2.38
N PRO A 172 0.66 -10.33 -3.03
CA PRO A 172 1.20 -10.49 -4.36
C PRO A 172 0.61 -9.46 -5.33
N ALA A 173 1.48 -8.88 -6.15
CA ALA A 173 1.12 -7.92 -7.17
C ALA A 173 1.97 -8.19 -8.41
N ARG A 174 1.59 -7.60 -9.53
CA ARG A 174 2.40 -7.66 -10.75
C ARG A 174 2.63 -6.26 -11.28
N ILE A 175 3.82 -6.01 -11.78
CA ILE A 175 4.10 -4.81 -12.58
C ILE A 175 4.32 -5.19 -14.03
N GLN A 176 3.77 -4.39 -14.93
CA GLN A 176 4.04 -4.49 -16.34
C GLN A 176 5.21 -3.57 -16.69
N VAL A 177 6.18 -4.14 -17.38
CA VAL A 177 7.45 -3.48 -17.60
C VAL A 177 7.87 -3.55 -19.06
N THR A 178 8.79 -2.68 -19.45
CA THR A 178 9.40 -2.70 -20.78
C THR A 178 10.92 -2.74 -20.69
N ASN A 179 11.53 -3.45 -21.64
CA ASN A 179 12.97 -3.40 -21.87
C ASN A 179 13.41 -2.23 -22.77
N THR A 180 12.45 -1.49 -23.35
CA THR A 180 12.72 -0.32 -24.19
C THR A 180 12.52 0.98 -23.40
N VAL A 181 13.57 1.78 -23.28
CA VAL A 181 13.44 3.19 -22.84
C VAL A 181 12.96 4.00 -24.04
N TYR A 182 11.66 4.24 -24.16
CA TYR A 182 11.17 5.25 -25.09
C TYR A 182 11.59 6.61 -24.55
N GLY A 183 12.50 7.27 -25.27
CA GLY A 183 12.95 8.61 -24.94
C GLY A 183 11.77 9.56 -24.83
N SER A 184 11.60 10.14 -23.65
CA SER A 184 10.87 11.38 -23.46
C SER A 184 11.43 12.41 -24.43
N ARG A 185 10.63 12.81 -25.42
CA ARG A 185 10.81 14.10 -26.09
C ARG A 185 10.17 15.18 -25.24
#